data_AF-A0A894KNB4-F1
#
_entry.id   AF-A0A894KNB4-F1
#
_cell.length_a   1.000
_cell.length_b   1.000
_cell.length_c   1.000
_cell.angle_alpha   90.00
_cell.angle_beta   90.00
_cell.angle_gamma   90.00
#
_symmetry.space_group_name_H-M   'P 1'
#
loop_
_entity.id
_entity.type
_entity.pdbx_description
1 polymer ?
#
loop_
_entity_poly.entity_id
_entity_poly.type
_entity_poly.pdbx_seq_one_letter_code
_entity_poly.pdbx_strand_id
1 'polypeptide(L)'
;MRTGVVIPPATSPASWTTVRIGAINGATGVKGDKGETGPTGSQGIPGTSQYFHVKYSANANGNPMSDTPNTYIGTAVTTSAVAPTEYASYKWVQLKGSQGIKGDQGIAGPAGENGQTSYLHIKYSDNGTGFTANNGETPGAYIGQYVDFTATDSAVFSKYVWTKVKGDKGDQGDKGEQGEKGDTGLPGSLLRPRGEWKANTNYVNNTQYRDTIIYNGNTYSCRADHNSGSSFDVTKWTLFNDFVNVATQLLVAQNATIDILGTSGLFVGNLSKTQGWLITGGSIKHNVTGLELTVDGKLSLPATGAMLVGNKTFITDGKIVTDFIDVKTLEVEKLKGATGTFKSLQGTKLVNNKEVVMCEIGFSPTEGKMYFEGDMQHQGTYKDPVKGERSFRFYTADLWCRGQFGHYRMTNLSFNSASTSDFFAHIYNYGTDTTYHKYAESGQPIDCIILNGTGNYVLYVCDSSQFKMLTIINASGYPKRIMVTFQESAVFTLEPYRFKIFITAEINTSKINPNRANNLRMMQ
;
A
#
# COMPACT_ATOMS: atom_id res chain seq x y z
N MET A 1 -3.28 -34.08 -22.93
CA MET A 1 -3.96 -33.02 -23.71
C MET A 1 -5.22 -33.60 -24.32
N ARG A 2 -6.40 -33.09 -23.94
CA ARG A 2 -7.65 -33.26 -24.70
C ARG A 2 -8.23 -31.86 -24.86
N THR A 3 -8.27 -31.39 -26.10
CA THR A 3 -8.87 -30.12 -26.52
C THR A 3 -10.38 -30.32 -26.63
N GLY A 4 -11.15 -29.60 -25.81
CA GLY A 4 -12.59 -29.47 -25.96
C GLY A 4 -12.91 -28.09 -26.53
N VAL A 5 -13.45 -28.04 -27.74
CA VAL A 5 -14.00 -26.81 -28.32
C VAL A 5 -15.34 -26.55 -27.65
N VAL A 6 -15.47 -25.40 -27.00
CA VAL A 6 -16.75 -24.88 -26.48
C VAL A 6 -17.37 -24.01 -27.57
N ILE A 7 -18.52 -24.44 -28.10
CA ILE A 7 -19.37 -23.58 -28.93
C ILE A 7 -20.39 -22.92 -27.98
N PRO A 8 -20.41 -21.59 -27.82
CA PRO A 8 -21.41 -20.93 -26.98
C PRO A 8 -22.79 -21.01 -27.66
N PRO A 9 -23.90 -21.15 -26.91
CA PRO A 9 -25.22 -21.06 -27.49
C PRO A 9 -25.46 -19.62 -27.97
N ALA A 10 -25.78 -19.49 -29.25
CA ALA A 10 -26.31 -18.27 -29.82
C ALA A 10 -27.72 -18.03 -29.27
N THR A 11 -27.97 -16.79 -28.85
CA THR A 11 -29.22 -16.22 -28.33
C THR A 11 -29.56 -16.50 -26.86
N SER A 12 -29.59 -15.40 -26.10
CA SER A 12 -29.99 -15.29 -24.70
C SER A 12 -31.51 -15.49 -24.54
N PRO A 13 -32.00 -16.32 -23.60
CA PRO A 13 -33.39 -16.26 -23.19
C PRO A 13 -33.59 -15.19 -22.10
N ALA A 14 -34.41 -14.20 -22.44
CA ALA A 14 -35.00 -13.24 -21.51
C ALA A 14 -36.07 -13.94 -20.64
N SER A 15 -35.68 -14.52 -19.50
CA SER A 15 -36.53 -14.67 -18.30
C SER A 15 -35.80 -15.50 -17.23
N TRP A 16 -34.99 -14.82 -16.42
CA TRP A 16 -34.73 -15.30 -15.06
C TRP A 16 -35.58 -14.45 -14.12
N THR A 17 -36.83 -14.84 -13.92
CA THR A 17 -37.64 -14.31 -12.83
C THR A 17 -37.17 -14.96 -11.52
N THR A 18 -36.59 -14.11 -10.68
CA THR A 18 -36.23 -14.30 -9.26
C THR A 18 -37.01 -15.35 -8.48
N VAL A 19 -36.31 -16.24 -7.77
CA VAL A 19 -36.84 -16.93 -6.59
C VAL A 19 -36.96 -15.89 -5.46
N ARG A 20 -38.20 -15.50 -5.12
CA ARG A 20 -38.50 -14.69 -3.93
C ARG A 20 -38.59 -15.59 -2.72
N ILE A 21 -37.71 -15.40 -1.73
CA ILE A 21 -37.92 -15.93 -0.38
C ILE A 21 -38.62 -14.84 0.44
N GLY A 22 -39.95 -14.92 0.50
CA GLY A 22 -40.78 -14.13 1.40
C GLY A 22 -41.13 -14.97 2.64
N ALA A 23 -40.96 -14.39 3.82
CA ALA A 23 -41.38 -14.97 5.09
C ALA A 23 -42.91 -15.10 5.15
N ILE A 24 -43.41 -16.22 5.70
CA ILE A 24 -44.78 -16.35 6.18
C ILE A 24 -44.71 -16.84 7.64
N ASN A 25 -45.28 -16.03 8.54
CA ASN A 25 -45.52 -16.38 9.93
C ASN A 25 -46.72 -17.33 10.05
N GLY A 26 -46.53 -18.43 10.78
CA GLY A 26 -47.46 -18.96 11.79
C GLY A 26 -48.72 -19.71 11.34
N ALA A 27 -48.68 -21.04 11.45
CA ALA A 27 -49.82 -21.83 11.92
C ALA A 27 -49.32 -22.88 12.92
N THR A 28 -49.94 -22.89 14.10
CA THR A 28 -49.62 -23.70 15.28
C THR A 28 -49.75 -25.20 14.96
N GLY A 29 -48.63 -25.91 14.96
CA GLY A 29 -48.58 -27.38 14.91
C GLY A 29 -48.65 -27.97 16.32
N VAL A 30 -49.40 -29.06 16.45
CA VAL A 30 -49.60 -29.85 17.68
C VAL A 30 -48.29 -30.34 18.29
N LYS A 31 -48.29 -30.46 19.63
CA LYS A 31 -47.21 -31.00 20.47
C LYS A 31 -46.76 -32.37 19.96
N GLY A 32 -45.56 -32.45 19.39
CA GLY A 32 -44.91 -33.70 19.01
C GLY A 32 -44.43 -34.48 20.25
N ASP A 33 -44.43 -35.80 20.12
CA ASP A 33 -43.93 -36.73 21.12
C ASP A 33 -42.45 -36.50 21.47
N LYS A 34 -42.06 -37.00 22.64
CA LYS A 34 -40.71 -36.96 23.23
C LYS A 34 -39.61 -37.24 22.19
N GLY A 35 -38.71 -36.28 22.01
CA GLY A 35 -37.71 -36.28 20.94
C GLY A 35 -36.79 -37.50 20.90
N GLU A 36 -36.51 -37.97 19.68
CA GLU A 36 -35.39 -38.85 19.40
C GLU A 36 -34.06 -38.10 19.62
N THR A 37 -33.06 -38.82 20.13
CA THR A 37 -31.69 -38.37 20.35
C THR A 37 -31.14 -37.59 19.15
N GLY A 38 -30.53 -36.44 19.40
CA GLY A 38 -30.01 -35.55 18.33
C GLY A 38 -28.98 -36.23 17.42
N PRO A 39 -28.80 -35.74 16.19
CA PRO A 39 -27.88 -36.35 15.22
C PRO A 39 -26.44 -36.34 15.76
N THR A 40 -25.85 -37.53 15.86
CA THR A 40 -24.42 -37.74 16.09
C THR A 40 -23.61 -37.05 15.00
N GLY A 41 -22.58 -36.29 15.40
CA GLY A 41 -21.72 -35.53 14.48
C GLY A 41 -21.13 -36.39 13.36
N SER A 42 -20.97 -35.79 12.18
CA SER A 42 -20.38 -36.43 11.00
C SER A 42 -19.01 -37.03 11.32
N GLN A 43 -18.85 -38.34 11.14
CA GLN A 43 -17.53 -38.97 11.10
C GLN A 43 -16.71 -38.37 9.95
N GLY A 44 -15.45 -38.03 10.23
CA GLY A 44 -14.47 -37.68 9.22
C GLY A 44 -14.27 -38.79 8.20
N ILE A 45 -13.76 -38.40 7.02
CA ILE A 45 -13.40 -39.28 5.89
C ILE A 45 -12.68 -40.54 6.41
N PRO A 46 -13.05 -41.77 6.00
CA PRO A 46 -12.33 -42.97 6.42
C PRO A 46 -10.86 -42.90 6.00
N GLY A 47 -9.96 -42.92 6.99
CA GLY A 47 -8.52 -42.98 6.74
C GLY A 47 -8.16 -44.31 6.06
N THR A 48 -7.14 -44.29 5.20
CA THR A 48 -6.53 -45.53 4.68
C THR A 48 -5.97 -46.32 5.86
N SER A 49 -6.47 -47.53 6.09
CA SER A 49 -5.98 -48.40 7.17
C SER A 49 -4.47 -48.60 7.05
N GLN A 50 -3.74 -48.33 8.13
CA GLN A 50 -2.31 -48.57 8.24
C GLN A 50 -2.07 -49.86 9.03
N TYR A 51 -1.22 -50.73 8.51
CA TYR A 51 -0.79 -51.99 9.12
C TYR A 51 0.58 -51.79 9.78
N PHE A 52 0.70 -52.23 11.03
CA PHE A 52 1.94 -52.18 11.80
C PHE A 52 2.60 -53.56 11.82
N HIS A 53 3.84 -53.62 11.36
CA HIS A 53 4.63 -54.85 11.24
C HIS A 53 5.81 -54.79 12.21
N VAL A 54 6.07 -55.89 12.90
CA VAL A 54 7.19 -56.04 13.85
C VAL A 54 8.07 -57.21 13.43
N LYS A 55 9.38 -56.98 13.38
CA LYS A 55 10.42 -58.00 13.17
C LYS A 55 11.53 -57.82 14.18
N TYR A 56 12.40 -58.81 14.31
CA TYR A 56 13.53 -58.81 15.24
C TYR A 56 14.85 -59.16 14.55
N SER A 57 15.98 -58.72 15.10
CA SER A 57 17.31 -59.08 14.58
C SER A 57 18.35 -59.09 15.69
N ALA A 58 19.41 -59.89 15.50
CA ALA A 58 20.60 -59.82 16.33
C ALA A 58 21.45 -58.57 16.04
N ASN A 59 21.31 -58.01 14.84
CA ASN A 59 22.17 -56.94 14.33
C ASN A 59 21.43 -55.60 14.31
N ALA A 60 22.17 -54.51 14.55
CA ALA A 60 21.61 -53.15 14.58
C ALA A 60 20.98 -52.72 13.25
N ASN A 61 21.45 -53.30 12.15
CA ASN A 61 20.93 -53.03 10.80
C ASN A 61 19.72 -53.91 10.42
N GLY A 62 19.29 -54.83 11.29
CA GLY A 62 18.13 -55.67 11.04
C GLY A 62 18.34 -56.92 10.21
N ASN A 63 19.57 -57.21 9.74
CA ASN A 63 19.86 -58.32 8.84
C ASN A 63 20.66 -59.45 9.53
N PRO A 64 20.19 -60.71 9.58
CA PRO A 64 18.91 -61.19 9.05
C PRO A 64 17.73 -60.78 9.93
N MET A 65 16.56 -60.65 9.32
CA MET A 65 15.30 -60.49 10.04
C MET A 65 14.81 -61.84 10.56
N SER A 66 14.19 -61.80 11.73
CA SER A 66 13.57 -62.93 12.39
C SER A 66 12.19 -62.55 12.91
N ASP A 67 11.29 -63.53 12.95
CA ASP A 67 10.03 -63.43 13.68
C ASP A 67 10.19 -63.76 15.18
N THR A 68 11.37 -64.24 15.58
CA THR A 68 11.69 -64.57 16.95
C THR A 68 12.38 -63.38 17.63
N PRO A 69 11.90 -62.93 18.82
CA PRO A 69 12.51 -61.84 19.58
C PRO A 69 14.04 -61.94 19.69
N ASN A 70 14.71 -60.80 19.50
CA ASN A 70 16.17 -60.71 19.50
C ASN A 70 16.62 -59.30 19.94
N THR A 71 17.92 -59.02 19.90
CA THR A 71 18.57 -57.82 20.44
C THR A 71 18.02 -56.51 19.91
N TYR A 72 17.52 -56.48 18.67
CA TYR A 72 16.92 -55.32 18.03
C TYR A 72 15.48 -55.63 17.58
N ILE A 73 14.57 -54.69 17.77
CA ILE A 73 13.20 -54.68 17.26
C ILE A 73 13.10 -53.71 16.08
N GLY A 74 12.52 -54.19 15.00
CA GLY A 74 12.25 -53.44 13.78
C GLY A 74 10.76 -53.17 13.65
N THR A 75 10.36 -51.93 13.43
CA THR A 75 8.95 -51.57 13.20
C THR A 75 8.75 -50.92 11.84
N ALA A 76 7.70 -51.31 11.12
CA ALA A 76 7.29 -50.72 9.86
C ALA A 76 5.78 -50.46 9.84
N VAL A 77 5.36 -49.33 9.29
CA VAL A 77 3.95 -49.00 9.06
C VAL A 77 3.71 -48.96 7.56
N THR A 78 2.75 -49.74 7.05
CA THR A 78 2.44 -49.82 5.62
C THR A 78 0.94 -49.73 5.39
N THR A 79 0.51 -49.50 4.14
CA THR A 79 -0.90 -49.58 3.75
C THR A 79 -1.31 -50.99 3.28
N SER A 80 -0.41 -51.98 3.43
CA SER A 80 -0.61 -53.37 3.02
C SER A 80 -0.56 -54.32 4.23
N ALA A 81 -1.46 -55.30 4.26
CA ALA A 81 -1.48 -56.35 5.28
C ALA A 81 -0.27 -57.31 5.18
N VAL A 82 0.45 -57.31 4.05
CA VAL A 82 1.64 -58.13 3.86
C VAL A 82 2.87 -57.40 4.39
N ALA A 83 3.58 -58.04 5.33
CA ALA A 83 4.79 -57.51 5.94
C ALA A 83 5.91 -57.34 4.90
N PRO A 84 6.64 -56.21 4.87
CA PRO A 84 7.80 -56.04 4.01
C PRO A 84 8.83 -57.14 4.22
N THR A 85 9.42 -57.63 3.13
CA THR A 85 10.44 -58.69 3.13
C THR A 85 11.86 -58.16 3.23
N GLU A 86 12.06 -56.85 3.04
CA GLU A 86 13.37 -56.18 3.12
C GLU A 86 13.61 -55.58 4.51
N TYR A 87 14.78 -55.83 5.10
CA TYR A 87 15.12 -55.34 6.45
C TYR A 87 15.25 -53.82 6.52
N ALA A 88 15.61 -53.18 5.41
CA ALA A 88 15.68 -51.73 5.29
C ALA A 88 14.30 -51.04 5.35
N SER A 89 13.19 -51.78 5.21
CA SER A 89 11.84 -51.24 5.36
C SER A 89 11.42 -51.06 6.82
N TYR A 90 12.18 -51.60 7.77
CA TYR A 90 11.92 -51.47 9.20
C TYR A 90 12.88 -50.48 9.84
N LYS A 91 12.39 -49.71 10.81
CA LYS A 91 13.24 -48.90 11.69
C LYS A 91 13.63 -49.72 12.92
N TRP A 92 14.93 -49.90 13.11
CA TRP A 92 15.48 -50.80 14.13
C TRP A 92 15.90 -50.06 15.39
N VAL A 93 15.51 -50.57 16.55
CA VAL A 93 15.86 -50.07 17.88
C VAL A 93 16.34 -51.24 18.72
N GLN A 94 17.38 -51.04 19.54
CA GLN A 94 17.87 -52.08 20.43
C GLN A 94 16.87 -52.30 21.58
N LEU A 95 16.45 -53.55 21.81
CA LEU A 95 15.59 -53.94 22.93
C LEU A 95 16.35 -54.09 24.25
N LYS A 96 17.68 -53.98 24.23
CA LYS A 96 18.52 -54.13 25.43
C LYS A 96 18.51 -52.82 26.23
N GLY A 97 17.98 -52.86 27.46
CA GLY A 97 18.29 -51.83 28.45
C GLY A 97 19.79 -51.82 28.67
N SER A 98 20.44 -50.66 28.56
CA SER A 98 21.90 -50.50 28.60
C SER A 98 22.50 -51.05 29.90
N GLN A 99 22.83 -52.34 29.89
CA GLN A 99 23.63 -53.03 30.90
C GLN A 99 25.02 -52.40 30.91
N GLY A 100 25.55 -52.11 32.10
CA GLY A 100 26.90 -51.54 32.25
C GLY A 100 27.96 -52.41 31.57
N ILE A 101 29.14 -51.84 31.34
CA ILE A 101 30.33 -52.34 30.61
C ILE A 101 30.83 -53.77 30.94
N LYS A 102 30.17 -54.54 31.82
CA LYS A 102 30.44 -55.96 32.10
C LYS A 102 29.15 -56.67 32.55
N GLY A 103 28.72 -57.71 31.83
CA GLY A 103 27.39 -58.33 31.92
C GLY A 103 27.01 -59.09 33.22
N ASP A 104 27.81 -58.99 34.28
CA ASP A 104 27.55 -59.64 35.57
C ASP A 104 27.19 -58.64 36.69
N GLN A 105 27.06 -57.35 36.35
CA GLN A 105 26.79 -56.28 37.30
C GLN A 105 25.55 -55.45 36.91
N GLY A 106 24.82 -55.00 37.94
CA GLY A 106 23.65 -54.14 37.79
C GLY A 106 24.01 -52.74 37.26
N ILE A 107 23.01 -52.04 36.75
CA ILE A 107 23.15 -50.69 36.22
C ILE A 107 23.20 -49.71 37.40
N ALA A 108 24.33 -49.01 37.58
CA ALA A 108 24.50 -48.03 38.64
C ALA A 108 23.54 -46.84 38.48
N GLY A 109 22.75 -46.56 39.51
CA GLY A 109 21.95 -45.35 39.64
C GLY A 109 22.79 -44.16 40.11
N PRO A 110 22.22 -42.95 40.10
CA PRO A 110 22.85 -41.78 40.73
C PRO A 110 23.00 -42.01 42.26
N ALA A 111 24.09 -41.51 42.85
CA ALA A 111 24.33 -41.63 44.29
C ALA A 111 23.24 -40.89 45.08
N GLY A 112 22.67 -41.54 46.10
CA GLY A 112 21.69 -40.94 47.01
C GLY A 112 22.34 -39.91 47.94
N GLU A 113 21.54 -39.08 48.63
CA GLU A 113 22.02 -38.03 49.56
C GLU A 113 22.91 -38.55 50.71
N ASN A 114 22.89 -39.85 50.99
CA ASN A 114 23.74 -40.53 51.98
C ASN A 114 25.04 -41.14 51.39
N GLY A 115 25.33 -40.91 50.11
CA GLY A 115 26.55 -41.37 49.42
C GLY A 115 26.53 -42.83 48.94
N GLN A 116 25.40 -43.54 49.06
CA GLN A 116 25.26 -44.92 48.56
C GLN A 116 24.74 -44.97 47.12
N THR A 117 25.28 -45.88 46.31
CA THR A 117 24.89 -46.10 44.91
C THR A 117 24.01 -47.34 44.79
N SER A 118 22.77 -47.17 44.35
CA SER A 118 21.88 -48.30 44.06
C SER A 118 22.16 -48.88 42.68
N TYR A 119 22.01 -50.19 42.51
CA TYR A 119 22.18 -50.92 41.27
C TYR A 119 20.88 -51.58 40.85
N LEU A 120 20.45 -51.35 39.60
CA LEU A 120 19.32 -52.03 38.99
C LEU A 120 19.79 -53.28 38.25
N HIS A 121 19.29 -54.44 38.67
CA HIS A 121 19.56 -55.73 38.06
C HIS A 121 18.37 -56.16 37.21
N ILE A 122 18.68 -56.64 36.00
CA ILE A 122 17.69 -57.14 35.05
C ILE A 122 18.03 -58.60 34.72
N LYS A 123 17.07 -59.50 34.91
CA LYS A 123 17.18 -60.91 34.53
C LYS A 123 15.94 -61.34 33.75
N TYR A 124 16.01 -62.50 33.10
CA TYR A 124 14.95 -63.06 32.29
C TYR A 124 14.49 -64.44 32.78
N SER A 125 13.24 -64.76 32.51
CA SER A 125 12.61 -66.06 32.81
C SER A 125 11.70 -66.49 31.67
N ASP A 126 11.67 -67.78 31.33
CA ASP A 126 10.78 -68.29 30.28
C ASP A 126 9.33 -68.51 30.75
N ASN A 127 9.13 -68.74 32.05
CA ASN A 127 7.84 -69.13 32.61
C ASN A 127 7.47 -68.39 33.90
N GLY A 128 8.32 -67.48 34.37
CA GLY A 128 8.10 -66.70 35.58
C GLY A 128 8.42 -67.45 36.88
N THR A 129 8.95 -68.68 36.81
CA THR A 129 9.24 -69.50 38.01
C THR A 129 10.72 -69.88 38.16
N GLY A 130 11.59 -69.51 37.21
CA GLY A 130 13.05 -69.71 37.29
C GLY A 130 13.82 -68.91 36.24
N PHE A 131 15.12 -68.66 36.45
CA PHE A 131 15.95 -67.92 35.49
C PHE A 131 16.12 -68.70 34.16
N THR A 132 16.29 -67.98 33.05
CA THR A 132 16.73 -68.56 31.77
C THR A 132 18.22 -68.98 31.81
N ALA A 133 18.70 -69.58 30.72
CA ALA A 133 20.10 -69.95 30.54
C ALA A 133 21.07 -68.76 30.73
N ASN A 134 22.32 -69.07 31.07
CA ASN A 134 23.35 -68.10 31.47
C ASN A 134 22.90 -67.22 32.66
N ASN A 135 22.38 -67.85 33.70
CA ASN A 135 21.93 -67.22 34.94
C ASN A 135 20.94 -66.05 34.72
N GLY A 136 19.99 -66.22 33.79
CA GLY A 136 18.96 -65.22 33.52
C GLY A 136 19.38 -64.10 32.56
N GLU A 137 20.54 -64.18 31.90
CA GLU A 137 20.97 -63.19 30.89
C GLU A 137 20.34 -63.42 29.52
N THR A 138 19.83 -64.63 29.25
CA THR A 138 19.20 -64.95 27.97
C THR A 138 17.76 -64.44 27.94
N PRO A 139 17.35 -63.58 26.98
CA PRO A 139 15.99 -63.07 26.92
C PRO A 139 14.91 -64.17 26.93
N GLY A 140 13.95 -64.05 27.84
CA GLY A 140 12.84 -64.98 28.06
C GLY A 140 11.49 -64.27 28.03
N ALA A 141 10.40 -65.00 28.31
CA ALA A 141 9.04 -64.46 28.26
C ALA A 141 8.70 -63.43 29.36
N TYR A 142 9.48 -63.40 30.43
CA TYR A 142 9.32 -62.50 31.58
C TYR A 142 10.63 -61.73 31.80
N ILE A 143 10.50 -60.45 32.20
CA ILE A 143 11.61 -59.63 32.66
C ILE A 143 11.49 -59.43 34.17
N GLY A 144 12.58 -59.67 34.87
CA GLY A 144 12.71 -59.52 36.32
C GLY A 144 13.52 -58.28 36.62
N GLN A 145 13.03 -57.43 37.51
CA GLN A 145 13.73 -56.23 37.97
C GLN A 145 13.97 -56.30 39.47
N TYR A 146 15.18 -55.98 39.90
CA TYR A 146 15.56 -55.93 41.30
C TYR A 146 16.55 -54.79 41.51
N VAL A 147 16.39 -54.01 42.58
CA VAL A 147 17.29 -52.91 42.92
C VAL A 147 17.84 -53.15 44.32
N ASP A 148 19.16 -53.11 44.47
CA ASP A 148 19.80 -53.03 45.77
C ASP A 148 21.08 -52.17 45.72
N PHE A 149 21.97 -52.29 46.71
CA PHE A 149 23.22 -51.52 46.78
C PHE A 149 24.47 -52.38 46.50
N THR A 150 24.30 -53.60 45.99
CA THR A 150 25.39 -54.52 45.61
C THR A 150 25.57 -54.50 44.11
N ALA A 151 26.80 -54.29 43.65
CA ALA A 151 27.03 -54.16 42.21
C ALA A 151 26.83 -55.49 41.45
N THR A 152 27.08 -56.64 42.08
CA THR A 152 26.94 -57.97 41.47
C THR A 152 25.49 -58.46 41.51
N ASP A 153 25.03 -59.08 40.42
CA ASP A 153 23.68 -59.62 40.33
C ASP A 153 23.36 -60.70 41.38
N SER A 154 22.13 -60.69 41.89
CA SER A 154 21.64 -61.73 42.80
C SER A 154 21.30 -63.02 42.05
N ALA A 155 21.84 -64.15 42.51
CA ALA A 155 21.44 -65.48 42.01
C ALA A 155 20.10 -66.00 42.61
N VAL A 156 19.42 -65.19 43.43
CA VAL A 156 18.15 -65.55 44.07
C VAL A 156 16.98 -65.04 43.25
N PHE A 157 16.25 -65.95 42.59
CA PHE A 157 15.14 -65.64 41.66
C PHE A 157 14.03 -64.80 42.29
N SER A 158 13.65 -65.10 43.53
CA SER A 158 12.53 -64.45 44.22
C SER A 158 12.78 -62.99 44.62
N LYS A 159 14.03 -62.50 44.53
CA LYS A 159 14.33 -61.08 44.75
C LYS A 159 13.88 -60.19 43.59
N TYR A 160 13.77 -60.77 42.40
CA TYR A 160 13.35 -60.05 41.20
C TYR A 160 11.83 -59.97 41.14
N VAL A 161 11.32 -58.79 40.82
CA VAL A 161 9.91 -58.57 40.51
C VAL A 161 9.72 -58.87 39.03
N TRP A 162 9.00 -59.94 38.75
CA TRP A 162 8.83 -60.48 37.40
C TRP A 162 7.57 -59.94 36.72
N THR A 163 7.74 -59.44 35.51
CA THR A 163 6.65 -59.00 34.63
C THR A 163 6.68 -59.83 33.36
N LYS A 164 5.55 -60.45 32.97
CA LYS A 164 5.42 -61.11 31.67
C LYS A 164 5.51 -60.04 30.58
N VAL A 165 6.53 -60.09 29.75
CA VAL A 165 6.76 -59.11 28.66
C VAL A 165 6.53 -59.71 27.27
N LYS A 166 6.54 -61.03 27.17
CA LYS A 166 6.08 -61.75 26.00
C LYS A 166 4.60 -62.04 26.16
N GLY A 167 3.77 -61.22 25.52
CA GLY A 167 2.36 -61.56 25.33
C GLY A 167 2.27 -62.88 24.56
N ASP A 168 1.22 -63.66 24.83
CA ASP A 168 0.88 -64.75 23.93
C ASP A 168 0.71 -64.14 22.52
N LYS A 169 1.09 -64.88 21.47
CA LYS A 169 0.84 -64.44 20.09
C LYS A 169 -0.62 -64.01 20.07
N GLY A 170 -0.87 -62.70 19.89
CA GLY A 170 -2.23 -62.24 19.75
C GLY A 170 -2.81 -63.05 18.62
N ASP A 171 -3.81 -63.88 18.90
CA ASP A 171 -4.70 -64.32 17.85
C ASP A 171 -5.06 -63.06 17.09
N GLN A 172 -4.96 -63.13 15.75
CA GLN A 172 -5.40 -62.04 14.89
C GLN A 172 -6.76 -61.64 15.45
N GLY A 173 -6.84 -60.46 16.05
CA GLY A 173 -8.09 -60.02 16.67
C GLY A 173 -9.16 -60.22 15.61
N ASP A 174 -10.21 -60.99 15.92
CA ASP A 174 -11.38 -61.02 15.08
C ASP A 174 -11.65 -59.56 14.76
N LYS A 175 -11.63 -59.23 13.46
CA LYS A 175 -11.90 -57.90 12.95
C LYS A 175 -13.12 -57.46 13.74
N GLY A 176 -12.93 -56.50 14.66
CA GLY A 176 -13.98 -56.12 15.59
C GLY A 176 -15.24 -55.97 14.74
N GLU A 177 -16.31 -56.69 15.12
CA GLU A 177 -17.56 -56.62 14.36
C GLU A 177 -17.73 -55.17 14.01
N GLN A 178 -17.70 -54.89 12.71
CA GLN A 178 -17.86 -53.54 12.21
C GLN A 178 -19.15 -53.09 12.85
N GLY A 179 -19.05 -52.24 13.89
CA GLY A 179 -20.22 -51.78 14.64
C GLY A 179 -21.23 -51.42 13.58
N GLU A 180 -22.42 -52.06 13.65
CA GLU A 180 -23.35 -52.20 12.53
C GLU A 180 -23.11 -51.07 11.57
N LYS A 181 -22.56 -51.37 10.38
CA LYS A 181 -22.23 -50.36 9.37
C LYS A 181 -23.40 -49.41 9.38
N GLY A 182 -23.23 -48.24 10.02
CA GLY A 182 -24.33 -47.28 10.13
C GLY A 182 -24.76 -47.10 8.71
N ASP A 183 -26.02 -47.47 8.41
CA ASP A 183 -26.48 -47.74 7.04
C ASP A 183 -25.75 -46.75 6.16
N THR A 184 -24.85 -47.22 5.29
CA THR A 184 -24.28 -46.32 4.28
C THR A 184 -25.50 -45.66 3.72
N GLY A 185 -25.68 -44.36 3.99
CA GLY A 185 -26.71 -43.61 3.31
C GLY A 185 -26.48 -43.99 1.86
N LEU A 186 -27.48 -44.64 1.24
CA LEU A 186 -27.41 -45.07 -0.15
C LEU A 186 -26.66 -43.96 -0.88
N PRO A 187 -25.57 -44.22 -1.65
CA PRO A 187 -24.89 -43.16 -2.37
C PRO A 187 -25.99 -42.36 -3.05
N GLY A 188 -26.24 -41.16 -2.54
CA GLY A 188 -27.40 -40.40 -2.93
C GLY A 188 -27.23 -40.20 -4.42
N SER A 189 -28.20 -40.65 -5.21
CA SER A 189 -28.16 -40.53 -6.65
C SER A 189 -27.70 -39.11 -7.00
N LEU A 190 -26.67 -38.95 -7.83
CA LEU A 190 -26.15 -37.62 -8.17
C LEU A 190 -27.30 -36.82 -8.78
N LEU A 191 -27.64 -35.68 -8.16
CA LEU A 191 -28.66 -34.80 -8.71
C LEU A 191 -28.16 -34.27 -10.06
N ARG A 192 -28.93 -34.54 -11.12
CA ARG A 192 -28.64 -34.11 -12.49
C ARG A 192 -29.71 -33.12 -12.95
N PRO A 193 -29.43 -31.82 -12.97
CA PRO A 193 -30.36 -30.83 -13.50
C PRO A 193 -30.57 -31.03 -15.00
N ARG A 194 -31.83 -31.17 -15.43
CA ARG A 194 -32.23 -31.36 -16.84
C ARG A 194 -32.88 -30.11 -17.45
N GLY A 195 -33.02 -29.04 -16.67
CA GLY A 195 -33.65 -27.78 -17.08
C GLY A 195 -35.18 -27.87 -17.09
N GLU A 196 -35.83 -27.02 -17.89
CA GLU A 196 -37.29 -27.08 -18.12
C GLU A 196 -37.73 -28.49 -18.55
N TRP A 197 -38.87 -28.93 -18.03
CA TRP A 197 -39.46 -30.23 -18.36
C TRP A 197 -39.78 -30.33 -19.85
N LYS A 198 -39.52 -31.49 -20.44
CA LYS A 198 -39.77 -31.79 -21.85
C LYS A 198 -40.57 -33.08 -21.98
N ALA A 199 -41.54 -33.08 -22.88
CA ALA A 199 -42.29 -34.28 -23.26
C ALA A 199 -41.39 -35.30 -23.96
N ASN A 200 -41.78 -36.58 -23.92
CA ASN A 200 -41.12 -37.70 -24.62
C ASN A 200 -39.62 -37.83 -24.32
N THR A 201 -39.20 -37.38 -23.13
CA THR A 201 -37.82 -37.38 -22.67
C THR A 201 -37.63 -38.39 -21.54
N ASN A 202 -36.54 -39.15 -21.60
CA ASN A 202 -36.18 -40.10 -20.55
C ASN A 202 -35.60 -39.37 -19.33
N TYR A 203 -36.19 -39.63 -18.17
CA TYR A 203 -35.77 -39.10 -16.88
C TYR A 203 -35.48 -40.24 -15.91
N VAL A 204 -34.37 -40.13 -15.19
CA VAL A 204 -33.88 -41.20 -14.32
C VAL A 204 -33.94 -40.81 -12.85
N ASN A 205 -34.28 -41.78 -12.01
CA ASN A 205 -34.03 -41.83 -10.57
C ASN A 205 -33.56 -43.25 -10.22
N ASN A 206 -32.26 -43.48 -10.33
CA ASN A 206 -31.59 -44.75 -10.08
C ASN A 206 -30.43 -44.58 -9.09
N THR A 207 -29.60 -45.60 -8.91
CA THR A 207 -28.49 -45.60 -7.95
C THR A 207 -27.39 -44.58 -8.27
N GLN A 208 -27.29 -44.13 -9.52
CA GLN A 208 -26.23 -43.22 -9.96
C GLN A 208 -26.74 -41.78 -10.18
N TYR A 209 -27.96 -41.61 -10.67
CA TYR A 209 -28.50 -40.30 -11.05
C TYR A 209 -29.94 -40.11 -10.61
N ARG A 210 -30.27 -38.89 -10.20
CA ARG A 210 -31.62 -38.43 -9.96
C ARG A 210 -31.84 -37.12 -10.71
N ASP A 211 -32.68 -37.18 -11.73
CA ASP A 211 -32.97 -36.03 -12.55
C ASP A 211 -33.82 -35.01 -11.79
N THR A 212 -33.50 -33.73 -11.99
CA THR A 212 -34.32 -32.61 -11.53
C THR A 212 -34.73 -31.76 -12.72
N ILE A 213 -35.96 -31.24 -12.70
CA ILE A 213 -36.56 -30.42 -13.76
C ILE A 213 -37.17 -29.16 -13.18
N ILE A 214 -37.41 -28.18 -14.05
CA ILE A 214 -38.23 -27.00 -13.77
C ILE A 214 -39.55 -27.17 -14.52
N TYR A 215 -40.68 -26.93 -13.84
CA TYR A 215 -42.00 -26.92 -14.46
C TYR A 215 -42.89 -25.89 -13.75
N ASN A 216 -43.46 -24.95 -14.51
CA ASN A 216 -44.25 -23.83 -13.99
C ASN A 216 -43.57 -23.08 -12.84
N GLY A 217 -42.25 -22.83 -12.95
CA GLY A 217 -41.46 -22.09 -11.97
C GLY A 217 -41.09 -22.85 -10.69
N ASN A 218 -41.50 -24.12 -10.56
CA ASN A 218 -41.14 -24.96 -9.41
C ASN A 218 -40.09 -25.99 -9.82
N THR A 219 -39.17 -26.32 -8.90
CA THR A 219 -38.19 -27.39 -9.09
C THR A 219 -38.75 -28.71 -8.60
N TYR A 220 -38.61 -29.76 -9.41
CA TYR A 220 -39.03 -31.10 -9.06
C TYR A 220 -37.89 -32.10 -9.19
N SER A 221 -37.92 -33.13 -8.36
CA SER A 221 -37.04 -34.29 -8.42
C SER A 221 -37.80 -35.51 -8.93
N CYS A 222 -37.19 -36.25 -9.85
CA CYS A 222 -37.75 -37.47 -10.42
C CYS A 222 -37.94 -38.53 -9.34
N ARG A 223 -39.13 -39.15 -9.27
CA ARG A 223 -39.45 -40.22 -8.29
C ARG A 223 -38.99 -41.59 -8.73
N ALA A 224 -38.96 -41.87 -10.02
CA ALA A 224 -38.57 -43.16 -10.58
C ALA A 224 -38.18 -43.00 -12.05
N ASP A 225 -37.34 -43.92 -12.55
CA ASP A 225 -37.02 -44.02 -13.97
C ASP A 225 -38.31 -44.07 -14.81
N HIS A 226 -38.46 -43.12 -15.75
CA HIS A 226 -39.58 -43.10 -16.68
C HIS A 226 -39.26 -42.31 -17.95
N ASN A 227 -39.95 -42.66 -19.04
CA ASN A 227 -40.04 -41.80 -20.21
C ASN A 227 -41.27 -40.90 -20.04
N SER A 228 -41.08 -39.58 -20.05
CA SER A 228 -42.17 -38.63 -19.91
C SER A 228 -43.15 -38.72 -21.09
N GLY A 229 -44.44 -38.56 -20.83
CA GLY A 229 -45.48 -38.53 -21.87
C GLY A 229 -45.60 -37.16 -22.56
N SER A 230 -46.71 -36.94 -23.25
CA SER A 230 -47.04 -35.66 -23.91
C SER A 230 -47.46 -34.54 -22.94
N SER A 231 -47.73 -34.87 -21.66
CA SER A 231 -48.11 -33.93 -20.61
C SER A 231 -47.38 -34.24 -19.30
N PHE A 232 -47.32 -33.23 -18.41
CA PHE A 232 -46.63 -33.35 -17.12
C PHE A 232 -47.44 -34.21 -16.15
N ASP A 233 -46.89 -35.36 -15.78
CA ASP A 233 -47.47 -36.27 -14.79
C ASP A 233 -46.83 -36.05 -13.42
N VAL A 234 -47.49 -35.25 -12.57
CA VAL A 234 -47.02 -34.92 -11.22
C VAL A 234 -46.74 -36.16 -10.35
N THR A 235 -47.36 -37.30 -10.63
CA THR A 235 -47.14 -38.53 -9.84
C THR A 235 -45.72 -39.09 -10.00
N LYS A 236 -45.00 -38.69 -11.06
CA LYS A 236 -43.60 -39.04 -11.33
C LYS A 236 -42.59 -38.09 -10.69
N TRP A 237 -43.05 -37.04 -10.01
CA TRP A 237 -42.22 -35.94 -9.54
C TRP A 237 -42.49 -35.58 -8.08
N THR A 238 -41.45 -35.28 -7.32
CA THR A 238 -41.54 -34.72 -5.96
C THR A 238 -41.13 -33.27 -6.00
N LEU A 239 -41.92 -32.38 -5.39
CA LEU A 239 -41.54 -30.98 -5.25
C LEU A 239 -40.23 -30.88 -4.46
N PHE A 240 -39.24 -30.24 -5.05
CA PHE A 240 -37.88 -30.15 -4.53
C PHE A 240 -37.60 -28.70 -4.13
N ASN A 241 -38.33 -28.23 -3.11
CA ASN A 241 -38.31 -26.84 -2.67
C ASN A 241 -37.66 -26.62 -1.29
N ASP A 242 -37.34 -27.68 -0.54
CA ASP A 242 -36.72 -27.58 0.78
C ASP A 242 -35.21 -27.86 0.71
N PHE A 243 -34.41 -26.80 0.61
CA PHE A 243 -33.01 -26.84 1.01
C PHE A 243 -32.92 -26.48 2.50
N VAL A 244 -32.87 -27.48 3.37
CA VAL A 244 -32.46 -27.28 4.76
C VAL A 244 -30.95 -27.07 4.76
N ASN A 245 -30.46 -25.97 5.32
CA ASN A 245 -29.02 -25.71 5.41
C ASN A 245 -28.41 -26.66 6.45
N VAL A 246 -27.70 -27.71 6.00
CA VAL A 246 -27.06 -28.71 6.87
C VAL A 246 -25.55 -28.46 7.04
N ALA A 247 -24.99 -27.40 6.45
CA ALA A 247 -23.56 -27.09 6.58
C ALA A 247 -23.33 -25.58 6.79
N THR A 248 -22.88 -25.23 8.00
CA THR A 248 -22.55 -23.87 8.42
C THR A 248 -21.29 -23.29 7.76
N GLN A 249 -20.65 -24.02 6.84
CA GLN A 249 -19.42 -23.62 6.17
C GLN A 249 -19.53 -23.85 4.67
N LEU A 250 -19.28 -22.78 3.89
CA LEU A 250 -19.11 -22.88 2.45
C LEU A 250 -17.79 -23.60 2.16
N LEU A 251 -17.86 -24.85 1.68
CA LEU A 251 -16.70 -25.59 1.20
C LEU A 251 -16.52 -25.33 -0.30
N VAL A 252 -15.48 -24.58 -0.65
CA VAL A 252 -15.03 -24.41 -2.05
C VAL A 252 -13.83 -25.32 -2.31
N ALA A 253 -13.81 -25.99 -3.47
CA ALA A 253 -12.68 -26.81 -3.86
C ALA A 253 -11.43 -25.94 -4.10
N GLN A 254 -10.23 -26.53 -4.00
CA GLN A 254 -8.99 -25.84 -4.34
C GLN A 254 -9.05 -25.39 -5.82
N ASN A 255 -8.89 -24.08 -6.06
CA ASN A 255 -9.01 -23.41 -7.36
C ASN A 255 -10.44 -23.27 -7.92
N ALA A 256 -11.49 -23.47 -7.12
CA ALA A 256 -12.84 -23.14 -7.56
C ALA A 256 -12.97 -21.63 -7.84
N THR A 257 -13.53 -21.28 -9.00
CA THR A 257 -13.90 -19.90 -9.35
C THR A 257 -15.39 -19.69 -9.14
N ILE A 258 -15.76 -18.54 -8.57
CA ILE A 258 -17.16 -18.09 -8.53
C ILE A 258 -17.37 -17.21 -9.76
N ASP A 259 -17.76 -17.86 -10.86
CA ASP A 259 -17.76 -17.26 -12.20
C ASP A 259 -18.85 -16.19 -12.38
N ILE A 260 -20.02 -16.38 -11.74
CA ILE A 260 -21.15 -15.45 -11.88
C ILE A 260 -21.85 -15.26 -10.54
N LEU A 261 -21.61 -14.11 -9.91
CA LEU A 261 -22.51 -13.58 -8.88
C LEU A 261 -23.60 -12.76 -9.58
N GLY A 262 -24.84 -13.27 -9.58
CA GLY A 262 -25.99 -12.52 -10.07
C GLY A 262 -26.31 -11.29 -9.18
N THR A 263 -27.48 -10.68 -9.37
CA THR A 263 -27.93 -9.50 -8.59
C THR A 263 -27.98 -9.73 -7.08
N SER A 264 -28.00 -10.99 -6.63
CA SER A 264 -28.01 -11.37 -5.21
C SER A 264 -26.64 -11.32 -4.53
N GLY A 265 -25.54 -11.32 -5.30
CA GLY A 265 -24.17 -11.19 -4.78
C GLY A 265 -23.73 -12.27 -3.77
N LEU A 266 -22.53 -12.11 -3.24
CA LEU A 266 -22.01 -12.82 -2.07
C LEU A 266 -21.88 -11.82 -0.92
N PHE A 267 -22.53 -12.08 0.20
CA PHE A 267 -22.37 -11.29 1.42
C PHE A 267 -21.35 -11.94 2.36
N VAL A 268 -20.33 -11.18 2.74
CA VAL A 268 -19.29 -11.57 3.68
C VAL A 268 -19.35 -10.62 4.88
N GLY A 269 -19.89 -11.08 6.00
CA GLY A 269 -20.12 -10.21 7.17
C GLY A 269 -20.66 -10.95 8.38
N ASN A 270 -21.26 -10.19 9.28
CA ASN A 270 -21.87 -10.76 10.48
C ASN A 270 -23.09 -11.65 10.16
N LEU A 271 -23.43 -12.53 11.10
CA LEU A 271 -24.55 -13.49 10.94
C LEU A 271 -25.88 -12.79 10.66
N SER A 272 -26.09 -11.62 11.27
CA SER A 272 -27.30 -10.81 11.09
C SER A 272 -27.37 -10.09 9.75
N LYS A 273 -26.32 -10.17 8.91
CA LYS A 273 -26.19 -9.46 7.62
C LYS A 273 -26.35 -7.95 7.69
N THR A 274 -26.11 -7.35 8.86
CA THR A 274 -26.21 -5.91 9.08
C THR A 274 -24.89 -5.19 8.82
N GLN A 275 -23.75 -5.88 8.90
CA GLN A 275 -22.44 -5.30 8.66
C GLN A 275 -21.53 -6.27 7.92
N GLY A 276 -20.97 -5.83 6.79
CA GLY A 276 -20.05 -6.62 5.99
C GLY A 276 -19.87 -6.08 4.57
N TRP A 277 -19.39 -6.96 3.70
CA TRP A 277 -19.07 -6.68 2.32
C TRP A 277 -20.04 -7.40 1.39
N LEU A 278 -20.64 -6.66 0.48
CA LEU A 278 -21.42 -7.20 -0.62
C LEU A 278 -20.52 -7.25 -1.86
N ILE A 279 -20.32 -8.46 -2.39
CA ILE A 279 -19.62 -8.70 -3.63
C ILE A 279 -20.69 -8.94 -4.70
N THR A 280 -20.86 -8.02 -5.64
CA THR A 280 -21.90 -8.13 -6.68
C THR A 280 -21.51 -7.37 -7.93
N GLY A 281 -21.83 -7.92 -9.11
CA GLY A 281 -21.59 -7.24 -10.39
C GLY A 281 -20.14 -6.75 -10.60
N GLY A 282 -19.15 -7.45 -10.05
CA GLY A 282 -17.73 -7.08 -10.10
C GLY A 282 -17.26 -6.07 -9.05
N SER A 283 -18.17 -5.49 -8.26
CA SER A 283 -17.84 -4.58 -7.16
C SER A 283 -17.69 -5.29 -5.82
N ILE A 284 -16.95 -4.69 -4.88
CA ILE A 284 -16.88 -5.08 -3.48
C ILE A 284 -17.23 -3.85 -2.63
N LYS A 285 -18.40 -3.86 -2.00
CA LYS A 285 -18.94 -2.69 -1.28
C LYS A 285 -19.23 -3.01 0.18
N HIS A 286 -18.72 -2.20 1.09
CA HIS A 286 -19.08 -2.29 2.50
C HIS A 286 -20.48 -1.68 2.72
N ASN A 287 -21.40 -2.45 3.28
CA ASN A 287 -22.83 -2.12 3.31
C ASN A 287 -23.20 -0.97 4.26
N VAL A 288 -22.40 -0.70 5.30
CA VAL A 288 -22.63 0.39 6.26
C VAL A 288 -21.91 1.68 5.82
N THR A 289 -20.59 1.62 5.68
CA THR A 289 -19.75 2.79 5.32
C THR A 289 -19.89 3.22 3.86
N GLY A 290 -20.25 2.32 2.94
CA GLY A 290 -20.31 2.63 1.51
C GLY A 290 -18.96 2.63 0.78
N LEU A 291 -17.85 2.28 1.46
CA LEU A 291 -16.54 2.06 0.84
C LEU A 291 -16.64 0.98 -0.25
N GLU A 292 -16.14 1.25 -1.45
CA GLU A 292 -16.35 0.39 -2.61
C GLU A 292 -15.09 0.25 -3.47
N LEU A 293 -14.72 -0.99 -3.81
CA LEU A 293 -13.95 -1.28 -5.02
C LEU A 293 -14.96 -1.39 -6.16
N THR A 294 -14.92 -0.43 -7.08
CA THR A 294 -15.89 -0.29 -8.16
C THR A 294 -15.63 -1.30 -9.28
N VAL A 295 -16.63 -1.49 -10.14
CA VAL A 295 -16.56 -2.45 -11.26
C VAL A 295 -15.45 -2.13 -12.26
N ASP A 296 -15.04 -0.85 -12.34
CA ASP A 296 -13.94 -0.37 -13.19
C ASP A 296 -12.59 -0.35 -12.46
N GLY A 297 -12.50 -0.98 -11.29
CA GLY A 297 -11.25 -1.18 -10.55
C GLY A 297 -10.77 0.03 -9.75
N LYS A 298 -11.65 1.00 -9.44
CA LYS A 298 -11.31 2.19 -8.64
C LYS A 298 -11.73 2.01 -7.18
N LEU A 299 -11.07 2.72 -6.28
CA LEU A 299 -11.49 2.84 -4.89
C LEU A 299 -12.40 4.06 -4.73
N SER A 300 -13.67 3.85 -4.43
CA SER A 300 -14.64 4.90 -4.13
C SER A 300 -14.79 5.04 -2.61
N LEU A 301 -14.45 6.22 -2.10
CA LEU A 301 -14.55 6.55 -0.68
C LEU A 301 -15.90 7.24 -0.39
N PRO A 302 -16.57 6.92 0.73
CA PRO A 302 -17.77 7.63 1.16
C PRO A 302 -17.46 9.05 1.63
N ALA A 303 -18.47 9.92 1.59
CA ALA A 303 -18.40 11.31 2.08
C ALA A 303 -17.83 11.40 3.51
N THR A 304 -18.26 10.47 4.38
CA THR A 304 -17.82 10.36 5.78
C THR A 304 -16.35 9.97 5.96
N GLY A 305 -15.64 9.67 4.88
CA GLY A 305 -14.28 9.13 4.89
C GLY A 305 -14.24 7.64 5.19
N ALA A 306 -13.23 6.96 4.66
CA ALA A 306 -13.00 5.53 4.91
C ALA A 306 -11.52 5.12 4.97
N MET A 307 -10.60 6.08 4.85
CA MET A 307 -9.18 5.85 5.06
C MET A 307 -8.80 6.39 6.43
N LEU A 308 -8.34 5.51 7.32
CA LEU A 308 -7.79 5.87 8.61
C LEU A 308 -6.27 5.77 8.56
N VAL A 309 -5.56 6.77 9.09
CA VAL A 309 -4.13 6.73 9.35
C VAL A 309 -3.93 7.04 10.83
N GLY A 310 -3.39 6.09 11.60
CA GLY A 310 -3.25 6.25 13.06
C GLY A 310 -4.56 6.57 13.78
N ASN A 311 -5.67 5.92 13.37
CA ASN A 311 -7.04 6.13 13.87
C ASN A 311 -7.68 7.50 13.59
N LYS A 312 -7.08 8.35 12.74
CA LYS A 312 -7.68 9.60 12.26
C LYS A 312 -8.14 9.47 10.82
N THR A 313 -9.27 10.09 10.48
CA THR A 313 -9.78 10.13 9.09
C THR A 313 -8.83 10.94 8.21
N PHE A 314 -8.23 10.27 7.22
CA PHE A 314 -7.26 10.89 6.32
C PHE A 314 -7.91 11.62 5.14
N ILE A 315 -9.00 11.06 4.58
CA ILE A 315 -9.76 11.68 3.49
C ILE A 315 -11.25 11.74 3.86
N THR A 316 -11.86 12.92 3.73
CA THR A 316 -13.31 13.18 3.93
C THR A 316 -13.80 14.09 2.81
N ASP A 317 -14.95 13.80 2.19
CA ASP A 317 -15.50 14.57 1.07
C ASP A 317 -14.49 14.87 -0.06
N GLY A 318 -13.61 13.92 -0.37
CA GLY A 318 -12.57 14.07 -1.38
C GLY A 318 -11.42 15.02 -1.00
N LYS A 319 -11.37 15.49 0.24
CA LYS A 319 -10.31 16.36 0.78
C LYS A 319 -9.41 15.57 1.71
N ILE A 320 -8.12 15.88 1.68
CA ILE A 320 -7.17 15.38 2.68
C ILE A 320 -7.39 16.20 3.96
N VAL A 321 -7.71 15.52 5.07
CA VAL A 321 -8.05 16.12 6.37
C VAL A 321 -7.11 15.58 7.44
N THR A 322 -5.80 15.80 7.26
CA THR A 322 -4.77 15.39 8.20
C THR A 322 -4.07 16.61 8.80
N ASP A 323 -3.57 16.46 10.03
CA ASP A 323 -2.75 17.49 10.70
C ASP A 323 -1.37 17.65 10.04
N PHE A 324 -0.88 16.59 9.39
CA PHE A 324 0.46 16.53 8.83
C PHE A 324 0.51 15.66 7.57
N ILE A 325 1.22 16.16 6.55
CA ILE A 325 1.58 15.45 5.32
C ILE A 325 3.09 15.59 5.17
N ASP A 326 3.83 14.48 5.32
CA ASP A 326 5.26 14.44 5.02
C ASP A 326 5.46 13.98 3.57
N VAL A 327 5.80 14.93 2.70
CA VAL A 327 6.07 14.66 1.29
C VAL A 327 7.28 15.44 0.84
N LYS A 328 8.17 14.77 0.11
CA LYS A 328 9.36 15.41 -0.48
C LYS A 328 9.00 16.37 -1.61
N THR A 329 7.97 16.02 -2.38
CA THR A 329 7.48 16.80 -3.52
C THR A 329 5.96 16.81 -3.49
N LEU A 330 5.35 18.00 -3.52
CA LEU A 330 3.91 18.20 -3.60
C LEU A 330 3.61 19.17 -4.75
N GLU A 331 2.94 18.68 -5.78
CA GLU A 331 2.50 19.50 -6.91
C GLU A 331 1.02 19.86 -6.74
N VAL A 332 0.70 21.17 -6.80
CA VAL A 332 -0.65 21.69 -6.61
C VAL A 332 -0.93 22.73 -7.69
N GLU A 333 -2.02 22.55 -8.45
CA GLU A 333 -2.41 23.50 -9.51
C GLU A 333 -2.89 24.84 -8.95
N LYS A 334 -3.60 24.82 -7.82
CA LYS A 334 -4.17 26.03 -7.21
C LYS A 334 -4.24 25.92 -5.68
N LEU A 335 -3.61 26.87 -5.00
CA LEU A 335 -3.67 27.00 -3.55
C LEU A 335 -4.46 28.27 -3.15
N LYS A 336 -5.78 28.11 -2.93
CA LYS A 336 -6.67 29.21 -2.57
C LYS A 336 -6.67 29.43 -1.04
N GLY A 337 -5.66 30.15 -0.54
CA GLY A 337 -5.57 30.54 0.87
C GLY A 337 -4.52 29.79 1.69
N ALA A 338 -3.27 29.81 1.22
CA ALA A 338 -2.14 29.27 1.96
C ALA A 338 -1.94 30.03 3.27
N THR A 339 -1.95 29.33 4.40
CA THR A 339 -1.59 29.87 5.72
C THR A 339 -0.55 28.93 6.33
N GLY A 340 0.58 29.47 6.79
CA GLY A 340 1.65 28.65 7.36
C GLY A 340 2.99 29.38 7.41
N THR A 341 4.02 28.64 7.80
CA THR A 341 5.41 29.11 7.79
C THR A 341 6.13 28.53 6.58
N PHE A 342 6.82 29.40 5.84
CA PHE A 342 7.60 29.04 4.66
C PHE A 342 9.03 29.53 4.84
N LYS A 343 10.00 28.78 4.31
CA LYS A 343 11.38 29.24 4.23
C LYS A 343 11.55 30.25 3.08
N SER A 344 11.02 29.90 1.91
CA SER A 344 10.99 30.77 0.74
C SER A 344 9.95 30.34 -0.28
N LEU A 345 9.62 31.24 -1.21
CA LEU A 345 8.82 31.02 -2.41
C LEU A 345 9.67 31.41 -3.62
N GLN A 346 9.98 30.44 -4.48
CA GLN A 346 10.88 30.62 -5.62
C GLN A 346 10.12 30.56 -6.94
N GLY A 347 10.41 31.52 -7.82
CA GLY A 347 10.05 31.43 -9.24
C GLY A 347 11.20 30.75 -9.98
N THR A 348 10.95 29.58 -10.57
CA THR A 348 11.98 28.79 -11.26
C THR A 348 11.72 28.70 -12.76
N LYS A 349 12.77 28.38 -13.53
CA LYS A 349 12.69 28.11 -14.96
C LYS A 349 13.66 27.01 -15.33
N LEU A 350 13.27 26.14 -16.26
CA LEU A 350 14.21 25.19 -16.87
C LEU A 350 15.15 25.91 -17.83
N VAL A 351 16.44 25.83 -17.55
CA VAL A 351 17.53 26.27 -18.43
C VAL A 351 18.43 25.07 -18.69
N ASN A 352 18.54 24.64 -19.95
CA ASN A 352 19.30 23.44 -20.34
C ASN A 352 18.89 22.17 -19.55
N ASN A 353 17.60 21.92 -19.40
CA ASN A 353 17.01 20.81 -18.62
C ASN A 353 17.39 20.78 -17.14
N LYS A 354 17.85 21.90 -16.58
CA LYS A 354 18.06 22.07 -15.14
C LYS A 354 17.17 23.19 -14.64
N GLU A 355 16.57 22.97 -13.48
CA GLU A 355 15.77 23.99 -12.82
C GLU A 355 16.70 25.06 -12.21
N VAL A 356 16.43 26.32 -12.54
CA VAL A 356 17.17 27.49 -12.08
C VAL A 356 16.21 28.44 -11.40
N VAL A 357 16.59 28.93 -10.22
CA VAL A 357 15.84 29.96 -9.48
C VAL A 357 16.06 31.31 -10.16
N MET A 358 14.97 31.98 -10.52
CA MET A 358 14.98 33.26 -11.22
C MET A 358 14.64 34.43 -10.28
N CYS A 359 13.77 34.19 -9.31
CA CYS A 359 13.42 35.15 -8.27
C CYS A 359 12.96 34.41 -7.01
N GLU A 360 13.05 35.08 -5.87
CA GLU A 360 12.69 34.50 -4.57
C GLU A 360 12.07 35.53 -3.64
N ILE A 361 11.07 35.11 -2.88
CA ILE A 361 10.64 35.76 -1.65
C ILE A 361 11.05 34.86 -0.50
N GLY A 362 12.00 35.30 0.33
CA GLY A 362 12.55 34.50 1.40
C GLY A 362 12.32 35.07 2.79
N PHE A 363 12.32 34.18 3.78
CA PHE A 363 12.10 34.51 5.18
C PHE A 363 13.28 33.96 5.99
N SER A 364 14.12 34.86 6.49
CA SER A 364 15.29 34.52 7.31
C SER A 364 14.95 34.66 8.79
N PRO A 365 14.71 33.56 9.53
CA PRO A 365 14.45 33.63 10.96
C PRO A 365 15.69 34.08 11.75
N THR A 366 16.89 33.73 11.27
CA THR A 366 18.16 34.12 11.89
C THR A 366 18.37 35.63 11.84
N GLU A 367 18.00 36.27 10.74
CA GLU A 367 18.11 37.72 10.60
C GLU A 367 16.84 38.47 11.06
N GLY A 368 15.73 37.76 11.23
CA GLY A 368 14.42 38.35 11.50
C GLY A 368 13.91 39.20 10.34
N LYS A 369 14.22 38.82 9.09
CA LYS A 369 13.93 39.62 7.89
C LYS A 369 13.23 38.81 6.80
N MET A 370 12.38 39.51 6.05
CA MET A 370 11.93 39.11 4.73
C MET A 370 12.87 39.72 3.68
N TYR A 371 13.24 38.96 2.66
CA TYR A 371 14.05 39.44 1.54
C TYR A 371 13.39 39.10 0.19
N PHE A 372 13.73 39.88 -0.82
CA PHE A 372 13.33 39.69 -2.20
C PHE A 372 14.58 39.56 -3.06
N GLU A 373 14.69 38.50 -3.84
CA GLU A 373 15.75 38.32 -4.85
C GLU A 373 15.14 38.44 -6.26
N GLY A 374 15.80 39.22 -7.11
CA GLY A 374 15.30 39.60 -8.43
C GLY A 374 14.52 40.92 -8.41
N ASP A 375 13.93 41.27 -9.56
CA ASP A 375 13.17 42.51 -9.71
C ASP A 375 11.76 42.38 -9.13
N MET A 376 11.38 43.32 -8.26
CA MET A 376 10.00 43.50 -7.84
C MET A 376 9.27 44.41 -8.82
N GLN A 377 8.35 43.86 -9.60
CA GLN A 377 7.52 44.65 -10.51
C GLN A 377 6.11 44.86 -9.96
N HIS A 378 5.65 46.10 -10.01
CA HIS A 378 4.27 46.46 -9.74
C HIS A 378 3.68 47.11 -10.99
N GLN A 379 3.04 46.29 -11.82
CA GLN A 379 2.46 46.70 -13.11
C GLN A 379 0.96 46.39 -13.15
N GLY A 380 0.21 47.20 -13.91
CA GLY A 380 -1.22 47.01 -14.16
C GLY A 380 -2.08 48.23 -13.81
N THR A 381 -3.30 48.23 -14.34
CA THR A 381 -4.31 49.26 -14.08
C THR A 381 -5.46 48.71 -13.25
N TYR A 382 -5.88 49.49 -12.26
CA TYR A 382 -7.12 49.34 -11.53
C TYR A 382 -8.23 50.10 -12.26
N LYS A 383 -9.31 49.40 -12.63
CA LYS A 383 -10.52 50.02 -13.14
C LYS A 383 -11.38 50.48 -11.96
N ASP A 384 -11.28 51.76 -11.62
CA ASP A 384 -12.11 52.39 -10.61
C ASP A 384 -13.53 52.56 -11.18
N PRO A 385 -14.58 52.07 -10.48
CA PRO A 385 -15.95 52.17 -10.96
C PRO A 385 -16.44 53.62 -11.18
N VAL A 386 -15.78 54.59 -10.55
CA VAL A 386 -16.19 56.01 -10.55
C VAL A 386 -15.17 56.88 -11.29
N LYS A 387 -13.88 56.58 -11.16
CA LYS A 387 -12.78 57.43 -11.66
C LYS A 387 -12.10 56.90 -12.93
N GLY A 388 -12.58 55.80 -13.51
CA GLY A 388 -11.99 55.19 -14.70
C GLY A 388 -10.74 54.37 -14.38
N GLU A 389 -9.85 54.18 -15.37
CA GLU A 389 -8.65 53.39 -15.18
C GLU A 389 -7.49 54.23 -14.61
N ARG A 390 -6.80 53.67 -13.61
CA ARG A 390 -5.56 54.24 -13.06
C ARG A 390 -4.56 53.13 -12.76
N SER A 391 -3.27 53.43 -12.71
CA SER A 391 -2.27 52.44 -12.27
C SER A 391 -2.52 51.95 -10.84
N PHE A 392 -2.09 50.72 -10.54
CA PHE A 392 -2.06 50.23 -9.16
C PHE A 392 -1.10 51.07 -8.30
N ARG A 393 -1.44 51.26 -7.02
CA ARG A 393 -0.70 52.10 -6.07
C ARG A 393 -0.11 51.24 -4.97
N PHE A 394 1.16 51.46 -4.65
CA PHE A 394 1.75 50.92 -3.43
C PHE A 394 1.32 51.80 -2.27
N TYR A 395 0.33 51.34 -1.51
CA TYR A 395 -0.10 52.03 -0.30
C TYR A 395 0.80 51.61 0.86
N THR A 396 1.42 52.58 1.51
CA THR A 396 2.14 52.40 2.75
C THR A 396 1.74 53.55 3.68
N ALA A 397 1.41 53.22 4.93
CA ALA A 397 1.13 54.23 5.95
C ALA A 397 2.43 54.72 6.59
N ASP A 398 3.35 53.78 6.88
CA ASP A 398 4.64 54.04 7.51
C ASP A 398 5.70 53.18 6.83
N LEU A 399 6.50 53.79 5.93
CA LEU A 399 7.69 53.16 5.37
C LEU A 399 8.93 53.69 6.09
N TRP A 400 9.51 52.88 6.96
CA TRP A 400 10.81 53.19 7.57
C TRP A 400 11.91 52.37 6.89
N CYS A 401 12.81 53.05 6.17
CA CYS A 401 13.98 52.43 5.57
C CYS A 401 15.23 52.78 6.39
N ARG A 402 16.01 51.76 6.80
CA ARG A 402 17.37 51.95 7.34
C ARG A 402 18.41 51.95 6.21
N GLY A 403 18.12 52.67 5.15
CA GLY A 403 18.89 52.77 3.92
C GLY A 403 18.55 54.05 3.17
N GLN A 404 19.17 54.26 2.01
CA GLN A 404 18.90 55.46 1.20
C GLN A 404 17.76 55.18 0.21
N PHE A 405 16.73 56.02 0.24
CA PHE A 405 15.72 56.05 -0.82
C PHE A 405 16.23 56.99 -1.93
N GLY A 406 16.60 56.43 -3.08
CA GLY A 406 17.22 57.17 -4.19
C GLY A 406 18.73 56.89 -4.34
N HIS A 407 19.42 57.72 -5.13
CA HIS A 407 20.85 57.56 -5.44
C HIS A 407 21.76 58.24 -4.39
N TYR A 408 22.80 57.55 -3.89
CA TYR A 408 23.77 58.04 -2.88
C TYR A 408 24.45 59.38 -3.26
N ARG A 409 24.60 59.61 -4.57
CA ARG A 409 25.18 60.81 -5.18
C ARG A 409 24.31 61.24 -6.34
N MET A 410 24.31 62.51 -6.72
CA MET A 410 23.64 62.97 -7.95
C MET A 410 24.09 62.11 -9.14
N THR A 411 23.13 61.63 -9.93
CA THR A 411 23.42 61.05 -11.25
C THR A 411 24.08 62.13 -12.10
N ASN A 412 25.15 61.77 -12.82
CA ASN A 412 25.95 62.76 -13.53
C ASN A 412 26.27 62.37 -14.97
N LEU A 413 26.40 63.40 -15.80
CA LEU A 413 26.91 63.31 -17.16
C LEU A 413 28.17 64.17 -17.25
N SER A 414 29.29 63.56 -17.63
CA SER A 414 30.59 64.24 -17.63
C SER A 414 31.11 64.45 -19.05
N PHE A 415 31.52 65.68 -19.37
CA PHE A 415 32.20 66.02 -20.61
C PHE A 415 33.68 66.29 -20.33
N ASN A 416 34.58 65.71 -21.12
CA ASN A 416 36.01 66.00 -21.04
C ASN A 416 36.55 66.17 -22.46
N SER A 417 36.76 67.42 -22.88
CA SER A 417 37.22 67.72 -24.23
C SER A 417 38.01 69.03 -24.30
N ALA A 418 38.95 69.08 -25.23
CA ALA A 418 39.67 70.28 -25.66
C ALA A 418 38.98 70.98 -26.85
N SER A 419 37.89 70.42 -27.38
CA SER A 419 37.17 70.97 -28.53
C SER A 419 36.47 72.30 -28.20
N THR A 420 36.34 73.16 -29.20
CA THR A 420 35.55 74.39 -29.15
C THR A 420 34.16 74.25 -29.77
N SER A 421 33.86 73.10 -30.39
CA SER A 421 32.54 72.77 -30.94
C SER A 421 31.52 72.52 -29.84
N ASP A 422 30.25 72.81 -30.10
CA ASP A 422 29.15 72.70 -29.14
C ASP A 422 28.88 71.25 -28.67
N PHE A 423 28.41 71.11 -27.43
CA PHE A 423 28.12 69.83 -26.79
C PHE A 423 26.66 69.75 -26.32
N PHE A 424 26.09 68.56 -26.40
CA PHE A 424 24.67 68.29 -26.18
C PHE A 424 24.49 67.21 -25.09
N ALA A 425 23.91 67.61 -23.97
CA ALA A 425 23.61 66.75 -22.84
C ALA A 425 22.15 66.31 -22.85
N HIS A 426 21.91 65.02 -23.12
CA HIS A 426 20.59 64.41 -23.14
C HIS A 426 20.30 63.81 -21.77
N ILE A 427 19.64 64.58 -20.89
CA ILE A 427 19.55 64.27 -19.45
C ILE A 427 18.38 63.34 -19.06
N TYR A 428 17.55 62.94 -20.03
CA TYR A 428 16.41 62.02 -19.86
C TYR A 428 16.35 60.94 -20.93
N ASN A 429 16.69 61.27 -22.18
CA ASN A 429 16.65 60.34 -23.30
C ASN A 429 17.85 59.40 -23.29
N TYR A 430 17.63 58.20 -23.82
CA TYR A 430 18.68 57.24 -24.14
C TYR A 430 19.11 57.39 -25.61
N GLY A 431 20.38 57.11 -25.87
CA GLY A 431 20.97 57.19 -27.20
C GLY A 431 22.42 56.71 -27.18
N THR A 432 23.11 56.80 -28.31
CA THR A 432 24.51 56.40 -28.40
C THR A 432 25.41 57.61 -28.15
N ASP A 433 26.24 57.53 -27.12
CA ASP A 433 27.27 58.55 -26.84
C ASP A 433 28.18 58.77 -28.05
N THR A 434 28.43 60.03 -28.35
CA THR A 434 29.39 60.49 -29.35
C THR A 434 30.34 61.50 -28.73
N THR A 435 31.27 62.04 -29.52
CA THR A 435 32.17 63.11 -29.06
C THR A 435 31.39 64.32 -28.52
N TYR A 436 30.27 64.70 -29.14
CA TYR A 436 29.54 65.93 -28.82
C TYR A 436 28.19 65.69 -28.13
N HIS A 437 27.60 64.50 -28.27
CA HIS A 437 26.33 64.13 -27.65
C HIS A 437 26.58 63.10 -26.57
N LYS A 438 26.06 63.32 -25.37
CA LYS A 438 26.06 62.33 -24.30
C LYS A 438 24.67 62.11 -23.75
N TYR A 439 24.34 60.86 -23.41
CA TYR A 439 23.00 60.42 -23.04
C TYR A 439 22.93 59.87 -21.61
N ALA A 440 21.77 60.02 -21.00
CA ALA A 440 21.40 59.35 -19.77
C ALA A 440 21.20 57.84 -20.03
N GLU A 441 21.45 57.01 -19.03
CA GLU A 441 21.00 55.61 -19.08
C GLU A 441 19.48 55.54 -18.93
N SER A 442 18.88 54.52 -19.54
CA SER A 442 17.42 54.31 -19.45
C SER A 442 16.98 54.18 -17.99
N GLY A 443 16.04 55.04 -17.57
CA GLY A 443 15.54 55.07 -16.20
C GLY A 443 16.45 55.79 -15.18
N GLN A 444 17.59 56.35 -15.61
CA GLN A 444 18.52 57.10 -14.75
C GLN A 444 18.66 58.55 -15.21
N PRO A 445 17.66 59.42 -14.96
CA PRO A 445 17.72 60.81 -15.35
C PRO A 445 18.90 61.52 -14.66
N ILE A 446 19.54 62.45 -15.36
CA ILE A 446 20.77 63.13 -14.90
C ILE A 446 20.43 64.39 -14.10
N ASP A 447 20.99 64.52 -12.90
CA ASP A 447 20.79 65.68 -12.02
C ASP A 447 21.99 66.63 -11.99
N CYS A 448 23.16 66.16 -12.46
CA CYS A 448 24.40 66.92 -12.49
C CYS A 448 25.13 66.80 -13.84
N ILE A 449 25.57 67.90 -14.43
CA ILE A 449 26.50 67.88 -15.57
C ILE A 449 27.86 68.38 -15.12
N ILE A 450 28.92 67.64 -15.42
CA ILE A 450 30.30 67.99 -15.04
C ILE A 450 31.10 68.31 -16.30
N LEU A 451 31.61 69.54 -16.37
CA LEU A 451 32.37 70.06 -17.49
C LEU A 451 33.86 70.06 -17.15
N ASN A 452 34.62 69.19 -17.81
CA ASN A 452 36.07 69.07 -17.71
C ASN A 452 36.75 69.52 -19.02
N GLY A 453 38.08 69.45 -19.04
CA GLY A 453 38.91 69.72 -20.21
C GLY A 453 39.11 71.22 -20.49
N THR A 454 39.95 71.51 -21.48
CA THR A 454 40.41 72.87 -21.82
C THR A 454 39.54 73.57 -22.86
N GLY A 455 38.57 72.87 -23.46
CA GLY A 455 37.74 73.39 -24.54
C GLY A 455 36.77 74.50 -24.11
N ASN A 456 36.53 75.48 -24.99
CA ASN A 456 35.60 76.59 -24.79
C ASN A 456 34.34 76.44 -25.66
N TYR A 457 33.59 75.37 -25.43
CA TYR A 457 32.34 75.05 -26.13
C TYR A 457 31.10 75.58 -25.41
N VAL A 458 29.97 75.68 -26.12
CA VAL A 458 28.66 75.90 -25.49
C VAL A 458 27.99 74.56 -25.20
N LEU A 459 27.59 74.36 -23.94
CA LEU A 459 26.78 73.22 -23.53
C LEU A 459 25.29 73.51 -23.75
N TYR A 460 24.60 72.58 -24.41
CA TYR A 460 23.15 72.54 -24.56
C TYR A 460 22.57 71.40 -23.75
N VAL A 461 21.58 71.71 -22.90
CA VAL A 461 20.76 70.69 -22.24
C VAL A 461 19.61 70.36 -23.18
N CYS A 462 19.47 69.10 -23.55
CA CYS A 462 18.58 68.67 -24.63
C CYS A 462 17.44 67.78 -24.15
N ASP A 463 16.28 67.95 -24.80
CA ASP A 463 15.08 67.12 -24.68
C ASP A 463 14.70 66.75 -23.22
N SER A 464 14.87 67.70 -22.30
CA SER A 464 14.45 67.56 -20.91
C SER A 464 13.00 67.97 -20.72
N SER A 465 12.30 67.34 -19.78
CA SER A 465 11.05 67.89 -19.24
C SER A 465 11.27 69.31 -18.71
N GLN A 466 10.25 70.16 -18.79
CA GLN A 466 10.29 71.48 -18.18
C GLN A 466 10.27 71.37 -16.65
N PHE A 467 10.81 72.38 -15.98
CA PHE A 467 10.85 72.51 -14.52
C PHE A 467 11.70 71.47 -13.78
N LYS A 468 12.67 70.85 -14.46
CA LYS A 468 13.69 70.03 -13.81
C LYS A 468 14.80 70.92 -13.28
N MET A 469 15.15 70.73 -12.00
CA MET A 469 16.38 71.28 -11.43
C MET A 469 17.60 70.49 -11.93
N LEU A 470 18.64 71.21 -12.34
CA LEU A 470 19.88 70.64 -12.86
C LEU A 470 21.08 71.43 -12.31
N THR A 471 22.06 70.72 -11.77
CA THR A 471 23.32 71.33 -11.34
C THR A 471 24.34 71.19 -12.46
N ILE A 472 24.98 72.30 -12.88
CA ILE A 472 26.08 72.25 -13.84
C ILE A 472 27.34 72.73 -13.15
N ILE A 473 28.37 71.90 -13.17
CA ILE A 473 29.65 72.10 -12.50
C ILE A 473 30.73 72.30 -13.56
N ASN A 474 31.47 73.40 -13.48
CA ASN A 474 32.73 73.54 -14.16
C ASN A 474 33.84 72.97 -13.26
N ALA A 475 34.35 71.80 -13.61
CA ALA A 475 35.42 71.12 -12.88
C ALA A 475 36.81 71.39 -13.50
N SER A 476 36.91 72.27 -14.51
CA SER A 476 38.16 72.61 -15.16
C SER A 476 38.69 74.00 -14.79
N GLY A 477 39.96 74.24 -15.12
CA GLY A 477 40.63 75.54 -14.95
C GLY A 477 40.27 76.59 -16.00
N TYR A 478 39.30 76.31 -16.89
CA TYR A 478 38.93 77.18 -18.00
C TYR A 478 37.43 77.52 -17.93
N PRO A 479 37.01 78.75 -18.28
CA PRO A 479 35.59 79.10 -18.33
C PRO A 479 34.80 78.19 -19.25
N LYS A 480 33.57 77.87 -18.87
CA LYS A 480 32.63 77.07 -19.68
C LYS A 480 31.41 77.90 -20.04
N ARG A 481 30.85 77.63 -21.20
CA ARG A 481 29.69 78.36 -21.71
C ARG A 481 28.48 77.44 -21.71
N ILE A 482 27.35 77.95 -21.25
CA ILE A 482 26.09 77.21 -21.15
C ILE A 482 25.01 77.99 -21.90
N MET A 483 24.32 77.35 -22.84
CA MET A 483 23.19 77.95 -23.52
C MET A 483 22.04 78.14 -22.52
N VAL A 484 21.61 79.38 -22.29
CA VAL A 484 20.52 79.70 -21.36
C VAL A 484 19.24 80.11 -22.08
N THR A 485 19.34 80.84 -23.19
CA THR A 485 18.16 81.23 -23.99
C THR A 485 18.44 81.03 -25.48
N PHE A 486 17.78 80.07 -26.12
CA PHE A 486 18.03 79.77 -27.53
C PHE A 486 17.47 80.81 -28.50
N GLN A 487 16.43 81.58 -28.11
CA GLN A 487 15.84 82.62 -28.95
C GLN A 487 16.82 83.75 -29.28
N GLU A 488 17.64 84.12 -28.30
CA GLU A 488 18.60 85.24 -28.41
C GLU A 488 20.05 84.73 -28.46
N SER A 489 20.25 83.41 -28.52
CA SER A 489 21.57 82.77 -28.37
C SER A 489 22.32 83.24 -27.12
N ALA A 490 21.58 83.50 -26.03
CA ALA A 490 22.15 83.98 -24.79
C ALA A 490 22.88 82.83 -24.08
N VAL A 491 24.12 83.12 -23.67
CA VAL A 491 25.04 82.17 -23.06
C VAL A 491 25.47 82.68 -21.69
N PHE A 492 25.47 81.78 -20.70
CA PHE A 492 26.05 82.04 -19.40
C PHE A 492 27.47 81.50 -19.33
N THR A 493 28.42 82.33 -18.90
CA THR A 493 29.79 81.90 -18.61
C THR A 493 29.88 81.41 -17.17
N LEU A 494 30.18 80.13 -17.02
CA LEU A 494 30.48 79.49 -15.75
C LEU A 494 32.00 79.48 -15.52
N GLU A 495 32.45 80.30 -14.58
CA GLU A 495 33.87 80.46 -14.24
C GLU A 495 34.52 79.15 -13.75
N PRO A 496 35.86 79.02 -13.85
CA PRO A 496 36.61 77.85 -13.38
C PRO A 496 36.26 77.43 -11.95
N TYR A 497 36.10 76.13 -11.73
CA TYR A 497 35.83 75.53 -10.42
C TYR A 497 34.57 76.07 -9.70
N ARG A 498 33.57 76.52 -10.47
CA ARG A 498 32.26 76.96 -9.97
C ARG A 498 31.15 76.04 -10.42
N PHE A 499 30.01 76.11 -9.75
CA PHE A 499 28.77 75.49 -10.19
C PHE A 499 27.63 76.52 -10.24
N LYS A 500 26.58 76.21 -10.99
CA LYS A 500 25.34 76.97 -10.99
C LYS A 500 24.16 76.00 -11.13
N ILE A 501 23.05 76.32 -10.48
CA ILE A 501 21.81 75.55 -10.53
C ILE A 501 20.88 76.21 -11.54
N PHE A 502 20.33 75.40 -12.42
CA PHE A 502 19.40 75.79 -13.46
C PHE A 502 18.09 75.04 -13.31
N ILE A 503 17.01 75.64 -13.79
CA ILE A 503 15.72 74.99 -14.00
C ILE A 503 15.47 74.93 -15.51
N THR A 504 15.24 73.75 -16.06
CA THR A 504 14.88 73.59 -17.47
C THR A 504 13.55 74.27 -17.78
N ALA A 505 13.45 74.89 -18.94
CA ALA A 505 12.26 75.59 -19.40
C ALA A 505 11.92 75.16 -20.83
N GLU A 506 11.39 76.07 -21.64
CA GLU A 506 10.88 75.81 -22.99
C GLU A 506 11.88 75.06 -23.86
N ILE A 507 11.41 74.10 -24.66
CA ILE A 507 12.24 73.32 -25.59
C ILE A 507 12.20 74.01 -26.96
N ASN A 508 13.35 74.09 -27.62
CA ASN A 508 13.43 74.54 -28.99
C ASN A 508 12.89 73.48 -29.96
N THR A 509 11.58 73.54 -30.23
CA THR A 509 10.88 72.63 -31.15
C THR A 509 11.16 72.92 -32.62
N SER A 510 11.85 74.02 -32.96
CA SER A 510 12.26 74.34 -34.34
C SER A 510 13.46 73.52 -34.82
N LYS A 511 14.19 72.88 -33.89
CA LYS A 511 15.29 71.96 -34.19
C LYS A 511 14.79 70.51 -34.16
N ILE A 512 15.44 69.64 -34.92
CA ILE A 512 15.19 68.19 -34.88
C ILE A 512 16.07 67.54 -33.81
N ASN A 513 15.64 66.39 -33.28
CA ASN A 513 16.46 65.53 -32.42
C ASN A 513 17.73 65.12 -33.22
N PRO A 514 18.95 65.16 -32.64
CA PRO A 514 19.29 65.33 -31.22
C PRO A 514 19.74 66.74 -30.79
N ASN A 515 19.32 67.80 -31.49
CA ASN A 515 19.77 69.18 -31.20
C ASN A 515 18.67 70.05 -30.58
N ARG A 516 17.63 69.45 -30.00
CA ARG A 516 16.50 70.12 -29.34
C ARG A 516 16.87 70.57 -27.93
N ALA A 517 17.41 71.78 -27.82
CA ALA A 517 17.83 72.33 -26.54
C ALA A 517 16.66 72.93 -25.74
N ASN A 518 16.74 72.82 -24.41
CA ASN A 518 15.93 73.57 -23.46
C ASN A 518 16.52 74.96 -23.22
N ASN A 519 15.66 75.95 -22.99
CA ASN A 519 16.02 77.13 -22.23
C ASN A 519 16.33 76.75 -20.79
N LEU A 520 17.19 77.52 -20.13
CA LEU A 520 17.57 77.35 -18.74
C LEU A 520 17.31 78.64 -17.96
N ARG A 521 16.58 78.53 -16.84
CA ARG A 521 16.41 79.62 -15.88
C ARG A 521 17.41 79.44 -14.76
N MET A 522 18.23 80.45 -14.51
CA MET A 522 19.21 80.39 -13.43
C MET A 522 18.53 80.61 -12.09
N MET A 523 18.81 79.74 -11.12
CA MET A 523 18.42 79.99 -9.74
C MET A 523 19.33 81.09 -9.18
N GLN A 524 18.72 82.17 -8.68
CA GLN A 524 19.45 83.31 -8.12
C GLN A 524 20.06 82.96 -6.78
#